data_AF-A0A1Y0G375-F1
#
_entry.id   AF-A0A1Y0G375-F1
#
_cell.length_a   1.000
_cell.length_b   1.000
_cell.length_c   1.000
_cell.angle_alpha   90.00
_cell.angle_beta   90.00
_cell.angle_gamma   90.00
#
_symmetry.space_group_name_H-M   'P 1'
#
loop_
_entity.id
_entity.type
_entity.pdbx_description
1 polymer ?
#
loop_
_entity_poly.entity_id
_entity_poly.type
_entity_poly.pdbx_seq_one_letter_code
_entity_poly.pdbx_strand_id
1 'polypeptide(L)'
;MLNFLKKLKTLACVFFFALTSPCFAANNTIDVLVVYTQGVYDIYGEDTETRINHLIQFTNQIYRDSQLDVELHLAGLMQVNYTDDNDAATALQDITFARDAALKDVQATREATKADMVIFYRPFKDVHGSCGQAWVGGADSQGHFSAEHEKHYMYSHIPINSCGDFSTAHELGHNMGLRHSRLQDGKGGTFDFALGHGEMNKFATIMAYQSTFNADYWDGKAYKFSSPDLLCKGLPCGVSRDDIHDGADARYALSVTTPQIADFYIAADNVPPSSSSSSSASSLSNSTENSNNANINNPPATESATNSSNGGGGGAVNILMLCILSALSTMIQLRNKN
;
A
#
# COMPACT_ATOMS: atom_id res chain seq x y z
N MET A 1 -41.89 63.13 -36.98
CA MET A 1 -42.45 63.01 -35.63
C MET A 1 -41.99 61.68 -35.05
N LEU A 2 -41.24 61.74 -33.94
CA LEU A 2 -40.83 60.65 -33.03
C LEU A 2 -39.78 59.60 -33.47
N ASN A 3 -38.55 59.83 -33.01
CA ASN A 3 -37.67 58.92 -32.25
C ASN A 3 -37.99 57.41 -32.25
N PHE A 4 -37.03 56.58 -32.70
CA PHE A 4 -36.57 55.32 -32.10
C PHE A 4 -35.55 54.73 -33.09
N LEU A 5 -34.24 54.82 -32.88
CA LEU A 5 -33.49 53.73 -32.28
C LEU A 5 -32.05 54.23 -32.00
N LYS A 6 -31.78 54.49 -30.73
CA LYS A 6 -30.43 54.61 -30.17
C LYS A 6 -29.92 53.20 -29.83
N LYS A 7 -28.63 52.99 -30.08
CA LYS A 7 -27.69 52.06 -29.41
C LYS A 7 -27.92 50.56 -29.58
N LEU A 8 -26.94 49.87 -30.17
CA LEU A 8 -26.19 48.83 -29.46
C LEU A 8 -24.85 48.57 -30.17
N LYS A 9 -23.75 49.12 -29.63
CA LYS A 9 -22.41 48.59 -29.90
C LYS A 9 -22.22 47.44 -28.93
N THR A 10 -22.36 46.21 -29.41
CA THR A 10 -22.13 45.01 -28.58
C THR A 10 -20.63 44.81 -28.44
N LEU A 11 -20.11 45.17 -27.27
CA LEU A 11 -18.78 44.82 -26.81
C LEU A 11 -18.82 43.33 -26.44
N ALA A 12 -18.19 42.48 -27.24
CA ALA A 12 -18.01 41.08 -26.90
C ALA A 12 -16.95 40.97 -25.79
N CYS A 13 -17.39 41.00 -24.53
CA CYS A 13 -16.59 40.56 -23.40
C CYS A 13 -16.48 39.04 -23.47
N VAL A 14 -15.36 38.53 -23.97
CA VAL A 14 -14.96 37.13 -23.79
C VAL A 14 -14.63 36.95 -22.31
N PHE A 15 -15.60 36.43 -21.54
CA PHE A 15 -15.36 35.94 -20.20
C PHE A 15 -14.53 34.66 -20.30
N PHE A 16 -13.22 34.78 -20.14
CA PHE A 16 -12.36 33.65 -19.77
C PHE A 16 -12.75 33.25 -18.35
N PHE A 17 -13.69 32.31 -18.21
CA PHE A 17 -13.86 31.57 -16.97
C PHE A 17 -12.61 30.70 -16.81
N ALA A 18 -11.63 31.19 -16.05
CA ALA A 18 -10.61 30.32 -15.49
C ALA A 18 -11.34 29.33 -14.58
N LEU A 19 -11.50 28.10 -15.05
CA LEU A 19 -11.84 26.95 -14.22
C LEU A 19 -10.65 26.72 -13.28
N THR A 20 -10.56 27.53 -12.23
CA THR A 20 -9.73 27.20 -11.08
C THR A 20 -10.46 26.08 -10.37
N SER A 21 -10.12 24.84 -10.68
CA SER A 21 -10.49 23.72 -9.81
C SER A 21 -9.96 24.06 -8.42
N PRO A 22 -10.80 24.18 -7.39
CA PRO A 22 -10.29 24.29 -6.04
C PRO A 22 -9.40 23.07 -5.79
N CYS A 23 -8.13 23.31 -5.49
CA CYS A 23 -7.28 22.31 -4.88
C CYS A 23 -7.86 22.13 -3.48
N PHE A 24 -8.80 21.20 -3.32
CA PHE A 24 -9.18 20.76 -2.00
C PHE A 24 -7.94 20.09 -1.40
N ALA A 25 -7.41 20.66 -0.32
CA ALA A 25 -6.46 19.94 0.52
C ALA A 25 -7.16 18.68 1.01
N ALA A 26 -6.47 17.53 0.97
CA ALA A 26 -7.06 16.29 1.47
C ALA A 26 -7.32 16.42 2.98
N ASN A 27 -8.46 15.94 3.45
CA ASN A 27 -8.76 15.95 4.89
C ASN A 27 -8.04 14.83 5.63
N ASN A 28 -7.61 13.78 4.93
CA ASN A 28 -6.86 12.66 5.52
C ASN A 28 -5.42 12.71 4.99
N THR A 29 -4.48 13.12 5.84
CA THR A 29 -3.05 13.06 5.53
C THR A 29 -2.46 11.82 6.20
N ILE A 30 -1.83 10.96 5.42
CA ILE A 30 -1.09 9.80 5.93
C ILE A 30 0.38 10.16 5.93
N ASP A 31 0.96 10.24 7.12
CA ASP A 31 2.38 10.52 7.30
C ASP A 31 3.20 9.25 7.00
N VAL A 32 4.20 9.37 6.13
CA VAL A 32 5.06 8.25 5.75
C VAL A 32 6.52 8.48 6.11
N LEU A 33 7.13 7.46 6.73
CA LEU A 33 8.57 7.35 6.85
C LEU A 33 9.08 6.55 5.66
N VAL A 34 9.92 7.17 4.84
CA VAL A 34 10.60 6.46 3.77
C VAL A 34 11.98 6.03 4.26
N VAL A 35 12.19 4.72 4.25
CA VAL A 35 13.47 4.06 4.51
C VAL A 35 14.06 3.63 3.18
N TYR A 36 15.36 3.82 2.94
CA TYR A 36 16.00 3.39 1.71
C TYR A 36 17.43 2.86 1.94
N THR A 37 17.86 1.93 1.11
CA THR A 37 19.21 1.34 1.23
C THR A 37 20.29 2.18 0.54
N GLN A 38 21.55 1.91 0.87
CA GLN A 38 22.70 2.49 0.17
C GLN A 38 22.61 2.30 -1.35
N GLY A 39 22.13 1.15 -1.85
CA GLY A 39 22.01 0.92 -3.28
C GLY A 39 21.03 1.88 -3.98
N VAL A 40 20.02 2.41 -3.27
CA VAL A 40 19.16 3.48 -3.82
C VAL A 40 19.99 4.75 -4.03
N TYR A 41 20.78 5.13 -3.02
CA TYR A 41 21.67 6.29 -3.11
C TYR A 41 22.75 6.10 -4.19
N ASP A 42 23.25 4.89 -4.40
CA ASP A 42 24.24 4.61 -5.43
C ASP A 42 23.69 4.81 -6.85
N ILE A 43 22.37 4.68 -7.04
CA ILE A 43 21.70 4.90 -8.34
C ILE A 43 21.41 6.39 -8.57
N TYR A 44 20.87 7.08 -7.56
CA TYR A 44 20.34 8.43 -7.74
C TYR A 44 21.23 9.53 -7.13
N GLY A 45 22.15 9.20 -6.23
CA GLY A 45 23.01 10.16 -5.53
C GLY A 45 22.18 11.25 -4.86
N GLU A 46 22.53 12.51 -5.15
CA GLU A 46 21.84 13.70 -4.65
C GLU A 46 20.37 13.78 -5.12
N ASP A 47 19.99 13.08 -6.19
CA ASP A 47 18.61 13.04 -6.70
C ASP A 47 17.72 12.00 -6.00
N THR A 48 18.22 11.30 -4.97
CA THR A 48 17.47 10.27 -4.23
C THR A 48 16.16 10.82 -3.67
N GLU A 49 16.22 11.95 -2.98
CA GLU A 49 15.03 12.59 -2.43
C GLU A 49 14.07 13.09 -3.52
N THR A 50 14.60 13.57 -4.65
CA THR A 50 13.80 13.95 -5.82
C THR A 50 13.01 12.77 -6.38
N ARG A 51 13.64 11.59 -6.51
CA ARG A 51 12.96 10.37 -6.95
C ARG A 51 11.89 9.92 -5.97
N ILE A 52 12.18 9.94 -4.67
CA ILE A 52 11.21 9.58 -3.63
C ILE A 52 10.00 10.53 -3.68
N ASN A 53 10.25 11.84 -3.74
CA ASN A 53 9.17 12.83 -3.87
C ASN A 53 8.34 12.62 -5.14
N HIS A 54 8.96 12.27 -6.26
CA HIS A 54 8.20 11.90 -7.46
C HIS A 54 7.25 10.72 -7.20
N LEU A 55 7.71 9.64 -6.56
CA LEU A 55 6.86 8.47 -6.27
C LEU A 55 5.71 8.80 -5.31
N ILE A 56 5.96 9.65 -4.30
CA ILE A 56 4.93 10.17 -3.40
C ILE A 56 3.90 10.99 -4.18
N GLN A 57 4.34 11.94 -4.99
CA GLN A 57 3.43 12.80 -5.77
C GLN A 57 2.66 12.03 -6.84
N PHE A 58 3.27 11.01 -7.45
CA PHE A 58 2.59 10.10 -8.37
C PHE A 58 1.50 9.28 -7.66
N THR A 59 1.78 8.80 -6.46
CA THR A 59 0.78 8.10 -5.62
C THR A 59 -0.37 9.04 -5.22
N ASN A 60 -0.06 10.28 -4.83
CA ASN A 60 -1.09 11.28 -4.55
C ASN A 60 -1.93 11.62 -5.79
N GLN A 61 -1.34 11.58 -6.99
CA GLN A 61 -2.11 11.74 -8.23
C GLN A 61 -3.08 10.58 -8.44
N ILE A 62 -2.67 9.35 -8.16
CA ILE A 62 -3.55 8.17 -8.22
C ILE A 62 -4.73 8.31 -7.25
N TYR A 63 -4.49 8.80 -6.02
CA TYR A 63 -5.57 9.05 -5.05
C TYR A 63 -6.56 10.10 -5.56
N ARG A 64 -6.07 11.22 -6.11
CA ARG A 64 -6.90 12.27 -6.73
C ARG A 64 -7.71 11.73 -7.92
N ASP A 65 -7.08 10.97 -8.81
CA ASP A 65 -7.74 10.38 -9.98
C ASP A 65 -8.77 9.31 -9.58
N SER A 66 -8.62 8.72 -8.39
CA SER A 66 -9.57 7.79 -7.77
C SER A 66 -10.65 8.50 -6.93
N GLN A 67 -10.66 9.84 -6.89
CA GLN A 67 -11.57 10.63 -6.07
C GLN A 67 -11.59 10.20 -4.59
N LEU A 68 -10.39 9.96 -4.06
CA LEU A 68 -10.13 9.70 -2.64
C LEU A 68 -9.67 10.99 -1.97
N ASP A 69 -10.20 11.24 -0.79
CA ASP A 69 -9.82 12.36 0.06
C ASP A 69 -8.62 11.97 0.93
N VAL A 70 -7.49 11.64 0.31
CA VAL A 70 -6.27 11.19 0.99
C VAL A 70 -5.01 11.75 0.32
N GLU A 71 -4.02 12.09 1.13
CA GLU A 71 -2.71 12.56 0.67
C GLU A 71 -1.60 11.91 1.51
N LEU A 72 -0.55 11.43 0.85
CA LEU A 72 0.69 11.06 1.51
C LEU A 72 1.52 12.30 1.76
N HIS A 73 2.02 12.42 2.99
CA HIS A 73 3.01 13.42 3.37
C HIS A 73 4.30 12.72 3.80
N LEU A 74 5.43 13.16 3.24
CA LEU A 74 6.75 12.61 3.59
C LEU A 74 7.18 13.18 4.95
N ALA A 75 6.94 12.42 6.02
CA ALA A 75 7.26 12.83 7.38
C ALA A 75 8.75 12.66 7.74
N GLY A 76 9.45 11.75 7.05
CA GLY A 76 10.88 11.54 7.27
C GLY A 76 11.55 10.68 6.20
N LEU A 77 12.87 10.84 6.12
CA LEU A 77 13.77 10.05 5.29
C LEU A 77 14.82 9.38 6.18
N MET A 78 15.07 8.10 5.96
CA MET A 78 16.08 7.35 6.68
C MET A 78 16.86 6.43 5.73
N GLN A 79 18.15 6.71 5.56
CA GLN A 79 19.05 5.80 4.87
C GLN A 79 19.53 4.70 5.82
N VAL A 80 19.53 3.45 5.36
CA VAL A 80 20.00 2.29 6.12
C VAL A 80 21.04 1.49 5.34
N ASN A 81 21.97 0.86 6.05
CA ASN A 81 22.97 -0.03 5.45
C ASN A 81 22.48 -1.49 5.44
N TYR A 82 21.31 -1.72 4.83
CA TYR A 82 20.70 -3.04 4.68
C TYR A 82 21.01 -3.64 3.30
N THR A 83 21.02 -4.97 3.18
CA THR A 83 21.35 -5.68 1.94
C THR A 83 20.31 -5.47 0.84
N ASP A 84 20.74 -5.41 -0.43
CA ASP A 84 19.85 -5.40 -1.58
C ASP A 84 19.64 -6.80 -2.20
N ASP A 85 20.32 -7.82 -1.69
CA ASP A 85 20.46 -9.14 -2.32
C ASP A 85 19.54 -10.24 -1.78
N ASN A 86 18.73 -9.97 -0.75
CA ASN A 86 17.71 -10.91 -0.28
C ASN A 86 16.32 -10.57 -0.84
N ASP A 87 15.42 -11.54 -0.75
CA ASP A 87 14.06 -11.44 -1.30
C ASP A 87 13.19 -10.40 -0.58
N ALA A 88 12.09 -10.00 -1.24
CA ALA A 88 11.19 -8.96 -0.75
C ALA A 88 10.45 -9.36 0.54
N ALA A 89 10.13 -10.65 0.71
CA ALA A 89 9.40 -11.12 1.90
C ALA A 89 10.30 -11.11 3.14
N THR A 90 11.57 -11.51 2.99
CA THR A 90 12.58 -11.37 4.04
C THR A 90 12.78 -9.90 4.41
N ALA A 91 12.96 -9.02 3.42
CA ALA A 91 13.12 -7.58 3.67
C ALA A 91 11.91 -6.95 4.38
N LEU A 92 10.68 -7.32 4.00
CA LEU A 92 9.47 -6.86 4.68
C LEU A 92 9.44 -7.33 6.14
N GLN A 93 9.75 -8.59 6.41
CA GLN A 93 9.81 -9.13 7.76
C GLN A 93 10.89 -8.45 8.61
N ASP A 94 12.06 -8.20 8.02
CA ASP A 94 13.20 -7.62 8.73
C ASP A 94 12.93 -6.17 9.14
N ILE A 95 12.31 -5.35 8.26
CA ILE A 95 11.97 -3.97 8.61
C ILE A 95 10.79 -3.91 9.58
N THR A 96 9.80 -4.79 9.43
CA THR A 96 8.62 -4.80 10.32
C THR A 96 8.99 -5.19 11.75
N PHE A 97 9.89 -6.16 11.91
CA PHE A 97 10.22 -6.77 13.20
C PHE A 97 11.64 -6.48 13.68
N ALA A 98 12.35 -5.53 13.05
CA ALA A 98 13.73 -5.17 13.37
C ALA A 98 14.67 -6.38 13.50
N ARG A 99 14.55 -7.35 12.57
CA ARG A 99 15.34 -8.61 12.62
C ARG A 99 16.78 -8.43 12.14
N ASP A 100 17.09 -7.31 11.50
CA ASP A 100 18.43 -6.91 11.09
C ASP A 100 18.89 -5.68 11.89
N ALA A 101 20.16 -5.67 12.29
CA ALA A 101 20.75 -4.60 13.07
C ALA A 101 20.75 -3.23 12.34
N ALA A 102 20.76 -3.23 11.00
CA ALA A 102 20.67 -2.02 10.19
C ALA A 102 19.28 -1.36 10.26
N LEU A 103 18.25 -2.09 10.71
CA LEU A 103 16.85 -1.64 10.72
C LEU A 103 16.32 -1.35 12.14
N LYS A 104 17.15 -1.53 13.19
CA LYS A 104 16.75 -1.39 14.59
C LYS A 104 16.18 -0.01 14.96
N ASP A 105 16.64 1.04 14.28
CA ASP A 105 16.27 2.44 14.58
C ASP A 105 15.02 2.89 13.79
N VAL A 106 14.49 2.05 12.89
CA VAL A 106 13.32 2.39 12.06
C VAL A 106 12.08 2.64 12.90
N GLN A 107 11.77 1.77 13.88
CA GLN A 107 10.60 1.94 14.74
C GLN A 107 10.68 3.23 15.57
N ALA A 108 11.84 3.50 16.18
CA ALA A 108 12.03 4.73 16.95
C ALA A 108 11.92 5.99 16.05
N THR A 109 12.43 5.92 14.82
CA THR A 109 12.31 7.01 13.84
C THR A 109 10.85 7.20 13.42
N ARG A 110 10.11 6.10 13.19
CA ARG A 110 8.69 6.14 12.87
C ARG A 110 7.87 6.80 13.96
N GLU A 111 8.15 6.49 15.22
CA GLU A 111 7.52 7.13 16.38
C GLU A 111 7.86 8.61 16.49
N ALA A 112 9.13 8.98 16.31
CA ALA A 112 9.59 10.36 16.39
C ALA A 112 9.02 11.25 15.27
N THR A 113 8.83 10.69 14.08
CA THR A 113 8.25 11.36 12.91
C THR A 113 6.73 11.25 12.86
N LYS A 114 6.11 10.47 13.76
CA LYS A 114 4.67 10.17 13.77
C LYS A 114 4.16 9.56 12.46
N ALA A 115 5.00 8.80 11.77
CA ALA A 115 4.67 8.22 10.48
C ALA A 115 3.69 7.04 10.61
N ASP A 116 2.47 7.21 10.10
CA ASP A 116 1.42 6.20 10.04
C ASP A 116 1.83 4.96 9.25
N MET A 117 2.66 5.11 8.21
CA MET A 117 3.17 3.99 7.39
C MET A 117 4.67 4.10 7.12
N VAL A 118 5.30 2.97 6.80
CA VAL A 118 6.71 2.90 6.42
C VAL A 118 6.85 2.31 5.03
N ILE A 119 7.55 3.03 4.16
CA ILE A 119 7.90 2.58 2.81
C ILE A 119 9.39 2.26 2.79
N PHE A 120 9.74 1.02 2.45
CA PHE A 120 11.12 0.57 2.33
C PHE A 120 11.52 0.42 0.86
N TYR A 121 12.26 1.40 0.35
CA TYR A 121 12.76 1.40 -1.01
C TYR A 121 14.12 0.71 -1.15
N ARG A 122 14.21 -0.19 -2.13
CA ARG A 122 15.45 -0.86 -2.55
C ARG A 122 15.59 -0.81 -4.07
N PRO A 123 16.80 -0.89 -4.66
CA PRO A 123 16.96 -1.14 -6.07
C PRO A 123 16.34 -2.48 -6.46
N PHE A 124 15.64 -2.55 -7.59
CA PHE A 124 15.10 -3.81 -8.08
C PHE A 124 16.21 -4.83 -8.34
N LYS A 125 16.01 -6.05 -7.83
CA LYS A 125 16.80 -7.23 -8.19
C LYS A 125 15.88 -8.44 -8.38
N ASP A 126 16.26 -9.34 -9.28
CA ASP A 126 15.46 -10.54 -9.60
C ASP A 126 15.13 -11.39 -8.35
N VAL A 127 16.03 -11.40 -7.36
CA VAL A 127 15.84 -12.10 -6.07
C VAL A 127 14.63 -11.61 -5.29
N HIS A 128 14.14 -10.40 -5.55
CA HIS A 128 12.94 -9.87 -4.90
C HIS A 128 11.68 -10.64 -5.29
N GLY A 129 11.65 -11.25 -6.49
CA GLY A 129 10.56 -12.09 -6.98
C GLY A 129 9.28 -11.34 -7.38
N SER A 130 9.14 -10.06 -7.00
CA SER A 130 7.96 -9.24 -7.28
C SER A 130 8.31 -7.75 -7.38
N CYS A 131 7.33 -6.94 -7.79
CA CYS A 131 7.42 -5.48 -7.84
C CYS A 131 6.96 -4.78 -6.53
N GLY A 132 7.07 -5.50 -5.42
CA GLY A 132 6.67 -5.04 -4.09
C GLY A 132 6.15 -6.18 -3.21
N GLN A 133 6.17 -5.95 -1.91
CA GLN A 133 5.58 -6.83 -0.91
C GLN A 133 5.14 -6.00 0.28
N ALA A 134 3.88 -6.15 0.69
CA ALA A 134 3.30 -5.47 1.83
C ALA A 134 2.44 -6.40 2.68
N TRP A 135 2.12 -5.95 3.89
CA TRP A 135 1.11 -6.62 4.71
C TRP A 135 -0.28 -6.23 4.23
N VAL A 136 -1.23 -7.14 4.32
CA VAL A 136 -2.64 -6.82 4.08
C VAL A 136 -3.29 -6.49 5.42
N GLY A 137 -3.61 -5.21 5.64
CA GLY A 137 -4.22 -4.73 6.88
C GLY A 137 -5.70 -5.11 7.01
N GLY A 138 -6.18 -5.26 8.25
CA GLY A 138 -7.60 -5.40 8.56
C GLY A 138 -8.32 -6.52 7.82
N ALA A 139 -7.67 -7.65 7.52
CA ALA A 139 -8.29 -8.74 6.77
C ALA A 139 -9.61 -9.20 7.43
N ASP A 140 -10.69 -9.24 6.65
CA ASP A 140 -12.05 -9.56 7.12
C ASP A 140 -12.58 -8.69 8.27
N SER A 141 -11.94 -7.53 8.54
CA SER A 141 -12.28 -6.66 9.67
C SER A 141 -13.45 -5.72 9.40
N GLN A 142 -14.08 -5.77 8.22
CA GLN A 142 -15.15 -4.84 7.82
C GLN A 142 -14.72 -3.37 7.91
N GLY A 143 -13.48 -3.07 7.52
CA GLY A 143 -12.91 -1.74 7.52
C GLY A 143 -12.43 -1.26 8.90
N HIS A 144 -12.43 -2.11 9.93
CA HIS A 144 -11.92 -1.74 11.24
C HIS A 144 -10.40 -1.78 11.28
N PHE A 145 -9.78 -0.61 11.48
CA PHE A 145 -8.33 -0.42 11.60
C PHE A 145 -7.93 0.17 12.96
N SER A 146 -8.89 0.48 13.84
CA SER A 146 -8.65 1.12 15.14
C SER A 146 -7.88 0.28 16.16
N ALA A 147 -7.61 -1.00 15.87
CA ALA A 147 -6.87 -1.86 16.77
C ALA A 147 -5.37 -1.56 16.67
N GLU A 148 -4.71 -1.38 17.82
CA GLU A 148 -3.29 -0.99 17.89
C GLU A 148 -2.37 -1.92 17.08
N HIS A 149 -2.70 -3.21 17.00
CA HIS A 149 -1.88 -4.16 16.24
C HIS A 149 -1.84 -3.87 14.73
N GLU A 150 -2.87 -3.26 14.13
CA GLU A 150 -2.88 -2.90 12.70
C GLU A 150 -1.73 -1.94 12.37
N LYS A 151 -1.48 -0.97 13.26
CA LYS A 151 -0.36 -0.02 13.15
C LYS A 151 0.99 -0.72 13.03
N HIS A 152 1.20 -1.84 13.73
CA HIS A 152 2.47 -2.60 13.70
C HIS A 152 2.77 -3.23 12.34
N TYR A 153 1.78 -3.34 11.44
CA TYR A 153 1.94 -3.97 10.13
C TYR A 153 1.89 -2.98 8.95
N MET A 154 1.87 -1.66 9.19
CA MET A 154 1.90 -0.66 8.10
C MET A 154 3.30 -0.49 7.48
N TYR A 155 3.82 -1.57 6.89
CA TYR A 155 5.14 -1.63 6.28
C TYR A 155 5.03 -2.21 4.86
N SER A 156 5.79 -1.63 3.93
CA SER A 156 5.90 -2.13 2.55
C SER A 156 7.34 -2.14 2.09
N HIS A 157 7.76 -3.22 1.45
CA HIS A 157 8.98 -3.27 0.64
C HIS A 157 8.64 -2.98 -0.82
N ILE A 158 9.34 -2.04 -1.45
CA ILE A 158 9.05 -1.61 -2.82
C ILE A 158 10.35 -1.38 -3.61
N PRO A 159 10.51 -1.99 -4.79
CA PRO A 159 11.59 -1.61 -5.69
C PRO A 159 11.41 -0.17 -6.20
N ILE A 160 12.43 0.67 -6.07
CA ILE A 160 12.34 2.10 -6.43
C ILE A 160 12.43 2.35 -7.95
N ASN A 161 12.95 1.38 -8.69
CA ASN A 161 13.16 1.42 -10.14
C ASN A 161 12.73 0.11 -10.80
N SER A 162 12.71 0.08 -12.14
CA SER A 162 12.40 -1.10 -12.99
C SER A 162 10.98 -1.66 -12.88
N CYS A 163 10.27 -1.38 -11.79
CA CYS A 163 8.84 -1.56 -11.62
C CYS A 163 8.09 -0.27 -12.00
N GLY A 164 6.80 -0.39 -12.27
CA GLY A 164 5.97 0.78 -12.54
C GLY A 164 5.84 1.65 -11.30
N ASP A 165 5.86 2.98 -11.46
CA ASP A 165 5.77 3.93 -10.35
C ASP A 165 4.49 3.77 -9.51
N PHE A 166 3.46 3.15 -10.10
CA PHE A 166 2.22 2.78 -9.41
C PHE A 166 2.40 1.71 -8.31
N SER A 167 3.53 1.01 -8.25
CA SER A 167 3.83 0.01 -7.22
C SER A 167 3.70 0.59 -5.82
N THR A 168 4.07 1.86 -5.60
CA THR A 168 3.90 2.51 -4.30
C THR A 168 2.43 2.53 -3.86
N ALA A 169 1.54 2.97 -4.76
CA ALA A 169 0.10 2.95 -4.50
C ALA A 169 -0.45 1.53 -4.32
N HIS A 170 0.09 0.54 -5.04
CA HIS A 170 -0.30 -0.86 -4.93
C HIS A 170 0.02 -1.44 -3.55
N GLU A 171 1.27 -1.31 -3.11
CA GLU A 171 1.71 -1.88 -1.83
C GLU A 171 1.09 -1.16 -0.63
N LEU A 172 0.92 0.17 -0.70
CA LEU A 172 0.16 0.88 0.32
C LEU A 172 -1.33 0.51 0.29
N GLY A 173 -1.87 0.19 -0.88
CA GLY A 173 -3.22 -0.39 -1.02
C GLY A 173 -3.40 -1.65 -0.18
N HIS A 174 -2.41 -2.55 -0.18
CA HIS A 174 -2.42 -3.72 0.70
C HIS A 174 -2.45 -3.35 2.17
N ASN A 175 -1.55 -2.47 2.62
CA ASN A 175 -1.54 -2.02 4.00
C ASN A 175 -2.90 -1.42 4.42
N MET A 176 -3.57 -0.70 3.53
CA MET A 176 -4.89 -0.10 3.77
C MET A 176 -6.08 -1.08 3.61
N GLY A 177 -5.80 -2.37 3.42
CA GLY A 177 -6.79 -3.45 3.47
C GLY A 177 -7.34 -3.87 2.12
N LEU A 178 -6.64 -3.58 1.02
CA LEU A 178 -7.00 -4.07 -0.31
C LEU A 178 -6.27 -5.38 -0.64
N ARG A 179 -6.90 -6.20 -1.48
CA ARG A 179 -6.28 -7.36 -2.13
C ARG A 179 -6.22 -7.18 -3.64
N HIS A 180 -5.64 -8.16 -4.33
CA HIS A 180 -5.61 -8.16 -5.78
C HIS A 180 -7.02 -8.28 -6.38
N SER A 181 -7.15 -8.48 -7.69
CA SER A 181 -8.48 -8.72 -8.24
C SER A 181 -9.08 -10.05 -7.78
N ARG A 182 -10.41 -10.17 -7.85
CA ARG A 182 -11.11 -11.44 -7.60
C ARG A 182 -10.53 -12.59 -8.43
N LEU A 183 -10.19 -12.32 -9.69
CA LEU A 183 -9.62 -13.32 -10.60
C LEU A 183 -8.22 -13.81 -10.17
N GLN A 184 -7.50 -13.03 -9.35
CA GLN A 184 -6.19 -13.38 -8.83
C GLN A 184 -6.27 -14.11 -7.49
N ASP A 185 -6.96 -13.51 -6.51
CA ASP A 185 -6.93 -13.98 -5.11
C ASP A 185 -8.18 -14.75 -4.69
N GLY A 186 -9.28 -14.61 -5.42
CA GLY A 186 -10.58 -15.21 -5.10
C GLY A 186 -11.33 -14.58 -3.91
N LYS A 187 -10.68 -13.73 -3.10
CA LYS A 187 -11.27 -13.13 -1.89
C LYS A 187 -10.78 -11.70 -1.62
N GLY A 188 -11.64 -10.90 -1.01
CA GLY A 188 -11.36 -9.53 -0.57
C GLY A 188 -10.38 -9.39 0.59
N GLY A 189 -9.94 -8.16 0.81
CA GLY A 189 -9.12 -7.75 1.95
C GLY A 189 -9.97 -7.49 3.19
N THR A 190 -10.10 -6.22 3.57
CA THR A 190 -10.87 -5.82 4.76
C THR A 190 -12.38 -5.93 4.59
N PHE A 191 -12.86 -5.73 3.36
CA PHE A 191 -14.19 -6.09 2.90
C PHE A 191 -14.07 -7.13 1.79
N ASP A 192 -15.12 -7.90 1.55
CA ASP A 192 -15.14 -8.86 0.44
C ASP A 192 -14.90 -8.18 -0.92
N PHE A 193 -15.43 -6.97 -1.13
CA PHE A 193 -15.23 -6.18 -2.36
C PHE A 193 -13.94 -5.33 -2.37
N ALA A 194 -13.09 -5.40 -1.34
CA ALA A 194 -11.87 -4.60 -1.22
C ALA A 194 -10.75 -5.14 -2.14
N LEU A 195 -10.95 -5.01 -3.45
CA LEU A 195 -10.22 -5.72 -4.49
C LEU A 195 -9.83 -4.81 -5.65
N GLY A 196 -8.80 -5.20 -6.39
CA GLY A 196 -8.58 -4.69 -7.74
C GLY A 196 -9.67 -5.11 -8.72
N HIS A 197 -9.81 -4.36 -9.79
CA HIS A 197 -10.64 -4.70 -10.95
C HIS A 197 -9.83 -4.68 -12.25
N GLY A 198 -10.34 -5.35 -13.28
CA GLY A 198 -9.83 -5.27 -14.63
C GLY A 198 -10.86 -5.77 -15.64
N GLU A 199 -10.65 -5.39 -16.89
CA GLU A 199 -11.45 -5.82 -18.02
C GLU A 199 -10.54 -6.49 -19.05
N MET A 200 -10.92 -7.70 -19.48
CA MET A 200 -10.09 -8.54 -20.34
C MET A 200 -9.71 -7.82 -21.64
N ASN A 201 -8.41 -7.77 -21.94
CA ASN A 201 -7.82 -7.08 -23.10
C ASN A 201 -8.05 -5.55 -23.11
N LYS A 202 -8.41 -4.95 -21.97
CA LYS A 202 -8.69 -3.51 -21.87
C LYS A 202 -7.82 -2.84 -20.82
N PHE A 203 -8.02 -3.18 -19.55
CA PHE A 203 -7.27 -2.55 -18.46
C PHE A 203 -7.22 -3.40 -17.19
N ALA A 204 -6.32 -3.03 -16.29
CA ALA A 204 -6.30 -3.46 -14.90
C ALA A 204 -6.03 -2.24 -14.01
N THR A 205 -6.82 -2.09 -12.95
CA THR A 205 -6.67 -1.06 -11.90
C THR A 205 -5.37 -1.24 -11.10
N ILE A 206 -5.10 -0.32 -10.16
CA ILE A 206 -3.88 -0.33 -9.32
C ILE A 206 -3.66 -1.69 -8.67
N MET A 207 -4.66 -2.24 -7.98
CA MET A 207 -4.53 -3.51 -7.26
C MET A 207 -4.58 -4.76 -8.15
N ALA A 208 -4.84 -4.62 -9.46
CA ALA A 208 -4.96 -5.76 -10.37
C ALA A 208 -3.73 -5.93 -11.26
N TYR A 209 -3.35 -7.16 -11.57
CA TYR A 209 -2.24 -7.42 -12.51
C TYR A 209 -2.72 -7.32 -13.95
N GLN A 210 -1.99 -6.57 -14.78
CA GLN A 210 -2.30 -6.46 -16.21
C GLN A 210 -2.26 -7.83 -16.90
N SER A 211 -1.32 -8.70 -16.50
CA SER A 211 -1.18 -10.05 -17.04
C SER A 211 -2.43 -10.91 -16.82
N THR A 212 -3.06 -10.83 -15.64
CA THR A 212 -4.31 -11.55 -15.32
C THR A 212 -5.43 -11.18 -16.29
N PHE A 213 -5.51 -9.91 -16.68
CA PHE A 213 -6.55 -9.42 -17.58
C PHE A 213 -6.14 -9.39 -19.05
N ASN A 214 -4.96 -9.94 -19.41
CA ASN A 214 -4.35 -9.78 -20.73
C ASN A 214 -4.38 -8.31 -21.22
N ALA A 215 -4.25 -7.37 -20.28
CA ALA A 215 -4.21 -5.95 -20.59
C ALA A 215 -2.82 -5.58 -21.11
N ASP A 216 -2.75 -4.66 -22.07
CA ASP A 216 -1.49 -4.23 -22.67
C ASP A 216 -0.50 -3.75 -21.60
N TYR A 217 0.79 -4.03 -21.77
CA TYR A 217 1.80 -3.69 -20.77
C TYR A 217 1.98 -2.17 -20.62
N TRP A 218 1.90 -1.41 -21.71
CA TRP A 218 2.18 0.02 -21.73
C TRP A 218 0.93 0.88 -21.48
N ASP A 219 -0.22 0.44 -21.98
CA ASP A 219 -1.47 1.21 -21.95
C ASP A 219 -2.55 0.55 -21.07
N GLY A 220 -2.40 -0.72 -20.70
CA GLY A 220 -3.42 -1.46 -19.94
C GLY A 220 -3.50 -1.11 -18.46
N LYS A 221 -2.55 -0.37 -17.88
CA LYS A 221 -2.66 0.06 -16.48
C LYS A 221 -3.61 1.24 -16.36
N ALA A 222 -4.70 1.06 -15.63
CA ALA A 222 -5.51 2.17 -15.16
C ALA A 222 -4.93 2.66 -13.82
N TYR A 223 -4.41 3.88 -13.80
CA TYR A 223 -3.86 4.55 -12.61
C TYR A 223 -4.96 5.03 -11.64
N LYS A 224 -5.88 4.14 -11.30
CA LYS A 224 -7.00 4.36 -10.38
C LYS A 224 -7.24 3.11 -9.53
N PHE A 225 -7.67 3.29 -8.30
CA PHE A 225 -8.29 2.23 -7.51
C PHE A 225 -9.67 1.88 -8.09
N SER A 226 -10.09 0.64 -7.91
CA SER A 226 -11.35 0.17 -8.49
C SER A 226 -12.56 0.87 -7.86
N SER A 227 -13.54 1.20 -8.69
CA SER A 227 -14.83 1.71 -8.24
C SER A 227 -15.86 1.66 -9.38
N PRO A 228 -17.10 1.21 -9.13
CA PRO A 228 -18.17 1.22 -10.13
C PRO A 228 -18.57 2.65 -10.56
N ASP A 229 -18.31 3.64 -9.71
CA ASP A 229 -18.66 5.05 -9.94
C ASP A 229 -17.63 5.81 -10.80
N LEU A 230 -16.49 5.19 -11.08
CA LEU A 230 -15.42 5.75 -11.89
C LEU A 230 -15.36 5.10 -13.27
N LEU A 231 -14.75 5.78 -14.23
CA LEU A 231 -14.48 5.24 -15.56
C LEU A 231 -13.00 4.96 -15.79
N CYS A 232 -12.74 3.78 -16.35
CA CYS A 232 -11.45 3.32 -16.83
C CYS A 232 -11.59 2.87 -18.28
N LYS A 233 -10.93 3.60 -19.19
CA LYS A 233 -11.04 3.43 -20.66
C LYS A 233 -12.49 3.37 -21.17
N GLY A 234 -13.37 4.19 -20.60
CA GLY A 234 -14.78 4.30 -21.00
C GLY A 234 -15.70 3.21 -20.43
N LEU A 235 -15.19 2.30 -19.61
CA LEU A 235 -15.96 1.27 -18.89
C LEU A 235 -15.95 1.58 -17.38
N PRO A 236 -16.91 1.04 -16.60
CA PRO A 236 -16.84 1.10 -15.15
C PRO A 236 -15.50 0.59 -14.63
N CYS A 237 -14.90 1.31 -13.69
CA CYS A 237 -13.58 0.98 -13.14
C CYS A 237 -13.66 -0.04 -11.99
N GLY A 238 -14.79 -0.72 -11.82
CA GLY A 238 -15.04 -1.63 -10.72
C GLY A 238 -16.42 -2.25 -10.85
N VAL A 239 -16.77 -3.06 -9.87
CA VAL A 239 -18.07 -3.74 -9.78
C VAL A 239 -18.74 -3.29 -8.48
N SER A 240 -20.07 -3.17 -8.49
CA SER A 240 -20.84 -2.74 -7.31
C SER A 240 -20.45 -3.54 -6.07
N ARG A 241 -20.26 -2.85 -4.94
CA ARG A 241 -20.00 -3.47 -3.64
C ARG A 241 -21.12 -4.42 -3.19
N ASP A 242 -22.33 -4.21 -3.70
CA ASP A 242 -23.52 -5.00 -3.40
C ASP A 242 -23.57 -6.31 -4.21
N ASP A 243 -22.68 -6.46 -5.20
CA ASP A 243 -22.48 -7.73 -5.88
C ASP A 243 -21.63 -8.66 -5.00
N ILE A 244 -22.30 -9.65 -4.41
CA ILE A 244 -21.71 -10.62 -3.47
C ILE A 244 -20.72 -11.59 -4.12
N HIS A 245 -20.63 -11.62 -5.45
CA HIS A 245 -19.76 -12.54 -6.18
C HIS A 245 -18.59 -11.78 -6.80
N ASP A 246 -18.88 -10.69 -7.49
CA ASP A 246 -17.92 -9.99 -8.34
C ASP A 246 -17.56 -8.60 -7.83
N GLY A 247 -18.11 -8.16 -6.68
CA GLY A 247 -17.88 -6.83 -6.13
C GLY A 247 -16.40 -6.44 -6.05
N ALA A 248 -16.09 -5.23 -6.52
CA ALA A 248 -14.74 -4.67 -6.58
C ALA A 248 -14.80 -3.14 -6.50
N ASP A 249 -14.76 -2.61 -5.27
CA ASP A 249 -14.81 -1.17 -4.98
C ASP A 249 -13.77 -0.78 -3.93
N ALA A 250 -12.51 -0.83 -4.34
CA ALA A 250 -11.36 -0.43 -3.53
C ALA A 250 -11.46 1.03 -3.08
N ARG A 251 -12.00 1.93 -3.92
CA ARG A 251 -12.20 3.34 -3.55
C ARG A 251 -13.01 3.47 -2.27
N TYR A 252 -14.15 2.79 -2.18
CA TYR A 252 -14.95 2.86 -0.95
C TYR A 252 -14.23 2.25 0.24
N ALA A 253 -13.58 1.09 0.08
CA ALA A 253 -12.83 0.48 1.16
C ALA A 253 -11.78 1.46 1.73
N LEU A 254 -11.02 2.12 0.86
CA LEU A 254 -10.05 3.15 1.25
C LEU A 254 -10.71 4.37 1.91
N SER A 255 -11.89 4.81 1.46
CA SER A 255 -12.61 5.92 2.12
C SER A 255 -13.02 5.61 3.57
N VAL A 256 -13.11 4.32 3.93
CA VAL A 256 -13.40 3.87 5.30
C VAL A 256 -12.12 3.68 6.12
N THR A 257 -11.05 3.13 5.51
CA THR A 257 -9.83 2.76 6.24
C THR A 257 -8.85 3.92 6.38
N THR A 258 -8.70 4.77 5.35
CA THR A 258 -7.70 5.85 5.35
C THR A 258 -7.83 6.86 6.49
N PRO A 259 -9.02 7.31 6.92
CA PRO A 259 -9.12 8.22 8.07
C PRO A 259 -8.63 7.60 9.37
N GLN A 260 -8.88 6.29 9.57
CA GLN A 260 -8.41 5.59 10.77
C GLN A 260 -6.88 5.42 10.78
N ILE A 261 -6.29 5.19 9.60
CA ILE A 261 -4.84 5.02 9.45
C ILE A 261 -4.12 6.36 9.67
N ALA A 262 -4.65 7.45 9.12
CA ALA A 262 -4.14 8.82 9.34
C ALA A 262 -4.16 9.24 10.83
N ASP A 263 -4.98 8.58 11.64
CA ASP A 263 -5.10 8.86 13.07
C ASP A 263 -4.17 7.99 13.95
N PHE A 264 -3.33 7.12 13.38
CA PHE A 264 -2.51 6.18 14.17
C PHE A 264 -1.53 6.85 15.15
N TYR A 265 -1.06 8.05 14.84
CA TYR A 265 -0.23 8.84 15.76
C TYR A 265 -0.93 10.08 16.33
N ILE A 266 -2.08 10.50 15.78
CA ILE A 266 -2.90 11.58 16.35
C ILE A 266 -3.72 11.08 17.55
N ALA A 267 -4.26 9.86 17.47
CA ALA A 267 -5.00 9.23 18.57
C ALA A 267 -4.11 8.88 19.77
N ALA A 268 -2.83 8.58 19.53
CA ALA A 268 -1.87 8.21 20.58
C ALA A 268 -1.54 9.38 21.54
N ASP A 269 -1.62 10.63 21.08
CA ASP A 269 -1.39 11.82 21.92
C ASP A 269 -2.60 12.19 22.80
N ASN A 270 -3.78 11.61 22.54
CA ASN A 270 -5.02 11.91 23.27
C ASN A 270 -5.38 10.86 24.34
N VAL A 271 -4.49 9.91 24.64
CA VAL A 271 -4.65 9.02 25.79
C VAL A 271 -4.17 9.77 27.04
N PRO A 272 -5.04 10.13 28.00
CA PRO A 272 -4.59 10.74 29.24
C PRO A 272 -3.64 9.76 29.95
N PRO A 273 -2.48 10.20 30.46
CA PRO A 273 -1.64 9.33 31.27
C PRO A 273 -2.50 8.81 32.42
N SER A 274 -2.57 7.48 32.54
CA SER A 274 -3.23 6.84 33.67
C SER A 274 -2.57 7.39 34.94
N SER A 275 -3.33 8.20 35.67
CA SER A 275 -2.87 8.76 36.94
C SER A 275 -2.69 7.60 37.91
N SER A 276 -1.47 7.10 38.05
CA SER A 276 -1.07 6.25 39.15
C SER A 276 -1.10 7.10 40.41
N SER A 277 -2.25 7.11 41.09
CA SER A 277 -2.40 7.69 42.40
C SER A 277 -1.52 6.90 43.38
N SER A 278 -0.35 7.47 43.67
CA SER A 278 0.53 7.06 44.75
C SER A 278 -0.11 7.42 46.09
N SER A 279 -1.00 6.56 46.59
CA SER A 279 -1.39 6.60 47.99
C SER A 279 -0.34 5.88 48.84
N SER A 280 0.58 6.68 49.37
CA SER A 280 1.43 6.35 50.52
C SER A 280 0.58 5.96 51.73
N ALA A 281 0.78 4.75 52.25
CA ALA A 281 0.39 4.39 53.62
C ALA A 281 1.46 3.46 54.23
N SER A 282 2.21 4.02 55.17
CA SER A 282 3.17 3.35 56.04
C SER A 282 2.47 2.72 57.24
N SER A 283 2.90 1.49 57.56
CA SER A 283 2.92 0.78 58.86
C SER A 283 1.63 0.62 59.68
N LEU A 284 1.25 -0.66 59.92
CA LEU A 284 1.13 -1.20 61.29
C LEU A 284 1.00 -2.73 61.26
N SER A 285 1.79 -3.35 62.13
CA SER A 285 1.90 -4.79 62.41
C SER A 285 0.69 -5.35 63.15
N ASN A 286 0.28 -6.58 62.84
CA ASN A 286 -0.06 -7.56 63.88
C ASN A 286 -0.02 -9.01 63.37
N SER A 287 0.64 -9.85 64.15
CA SER A 287 0.75 -11.31 64.02
C SER A 287 -0.48 -12.01 64.61
N THR A 288 -0.97 -13.09 63.96
CA THR A 288 -1.17 -14.41 64.60
C THR A 288 -1.60 -15.46 63.56
N GLU A 289 -1.06 -16.66 63.76
CA GLU A 289 -1.22 -17.91 63.01
C GLU A 289 -2.67 -18.43 62.97
N ASN A 290 -3.07 -19.12 61.89
CA ASN A 290 -3.45 -20.53 62.01
C ASN A 290 -3.46 -21.24 60.63
N SER A 291 -3.10 -22.51 60.67
CA SER A 291 -2.90 -23.46 59.59
C SER A 291 -4.23 -23.91 58.96
N ASN A 292 -4.25 -24.18 57.64
CA ASN A 292 -4.81 -25.43 57.10
C ASN A 292 -4.48 -25.65 55.61
N ASN A 293 -3.81 -26.78 55.43
CA ASN A 293 -3.49 -27.57 54.24
C ASN A 293 -4.64 -27.77 53.22
N ALA A 294 -4.35 -27.57 51.93
CA ALA A 294 -4.85 -28.41 50.84
C ALA A 294 -4.00 -28.23 49.55
N ASN A 295 -3.10 -29.19 49.38
CA ASN A 295 -2.33 -29.54 48.19
C ASN A 295 -3.22 -29.91 46.99
N ILE A 296 -3.02 -29.31 45.79
CA ILE A 296 -3.19 -29.96 44.46
C ILE A 296 -2.23 -29.34 43.41
N ASN A 297 -1.17 -30.09 43.09
CA ASN A 297 -0.55 -30.39 41.79
C ASN A 297 -0.26 -29.30 40.71
N ASN A 298 1.03 -29.11 40.43
CA ASN A 298 1.61 -28.94 39.08
C ASN A 298 2.18 -30.31 38.64
N PRO A 299 2.51 -30.65 37.36
CA PRO A 299 2.94 -29.81 36.20
C PRO A 299 2.44 -30.37 34.81
N PRO A 300 3.11 -30.25 33.63
CA PRO A 300 4.04 -29.26 33.05
C PRO A 300 3.57 -28.69 31.67
N ALA A 301 4.41 -27.83 31.08
CA ALA A 301 4.33 -27.29 29.73
C ALA A 301 4.21 -28.36 28.61
N THR A 302 3.52 -28.00 27.52
CA THR A 302 3.74 -28.56 26.17
C THR A 302 3.47 -27.52 25.07
N GLU A 303 4.37 -27.57 24.10
CA GLU A 303 4.41 -26.86 22.83
C GLU A 303 3.19 -27.13 21.93
N SER A 304 2.86 -26.20 21.04
CA SER A 304 2.15 -26.49 19.79
C SER A 304 2.41 -25.39 18.77
N ALA A 305 3.53 -25.53 18.05
CA ALA A 305 3.61 -25.09 16.67
C ALA A 305 2.72 -26.04 15.84
N THR A 306 1.80 -25.50 15.06
CA THR A 306 1.12 -26.28 14.00
C THR A 306 1.47 -25.70 12.64
N ASN A 307 2.38 -26.42 11.99
CA ASN A 307 2.56 -26.43 10.55
C ASN A 307 1.22 -26.78 9.88
N SER A 308 0.83 -26.02 8.86
CA SER A 308 0.01 -26.54 7.78
C SER A 308 0.56 -26.05 6.45
N SER A 309 1.38 -26.93 5.85
CA SER A 309 1.71 -26.94 4.43
C SER A 309 0.74 -27.89 3.72
N ASN A 310 -0.01 -27.43 2.73
CA ASN A 310 0.12 -27.85 1.31
C ASN A 310 -1.11 -27.47 0.48
N GLY A 311 -0.86 -26.88 -0.68
CA GLY A 311 -1.86 -26.64 -1.71
C GLY A 311 -1.27 -26.06 -3.01
N GLY A 312 -0.07 -26.49 -3.41
CA GLY A 312 0.57 -26.10 -4.68
C GLY A 312 0.62 -27.28 -5.64
N GLY A 313 -0.34 -27.37 -6.56
CA GLY A 313 -0.42 -28.36 -7.62
C GLY A 313 -0.38 -27.70 -9.00
N GLY A 314 0.56 -28.15 -9.83
CA GLY A 314 0.76 -27.74 -11.23
C GLY A 314 2.25 -27.53 -11.47
N GLY A 315 2.99 -28.38 -12.16
CA GLY A 315 2.65 -29.22 -13.30
C GLY A 315 3.78 -29.02 -14.30
N ALA A 316 4.83 -29.83 -14.19
CA ALA A 316 5.98 -29.78 -15.07
C ALA A 316 5.57 -30.15 -16.51
N VAL A 317 5.81 -29.26 -17.46
CA VAL A 317 5.77 -29.55 -18.89
C VAL A 317 7.03 -28.99 -19.56
N ASN A 318 7.91 -29.93 -19.91
CA ASN A 318 8.94 -29.92 -20.96
C ASN A 318 9.64 -28.60 -21.34
N ILE A 319 10.78 -28.37 -20.69
CA ILE A 319 11.91 -27.57 -21.19
C ILE A 319 12.61 -28.37 -22.29
N LEU A 320 12.14 -28.28 -23.54
CA LEU A 320 12.98 -28.58 -24.73
C LEU A 320 12.51 -27.89 -26.02
N MET A 321 11.71 -26.83 -25.95
CA MET A 321 11.19 -26.17 -27.16
C MET A 321 11.18 -24.64 -27.06
N LEU A 322 12.19 -24.05 -26.42
CA LEU A 322 12.41 -22.59 -26.46
C LEU A 322 13.82 -22.17 -26.92
N CYS A 323 14.70 -23.12 -27.28
CA CYS A 323 16.03 -22.82 -27.83
C CYS A 323 16.09 -22.74 -29.37
N ILE A 324 14.96 -22.88 -30.08
CA ILE A 324 14.94 -22.85 -31.56
C ILE A 324 14.43 -21.50 -32.12
N LEU A 325 13.77 -20.65 -31.32
CA LEU A 325 13.29 -19.33 -31.80
C LEU A 325 14.31 -18.19 -31.68
N SER A 326 15.37 -18.31 -30.87
CA SER A 326 16.45 -17.31 -30.82
C SER A 326 17.46 -17.46 -31.97
N ALA A 327 17.49 -18.60 -32.67
CA ALA A 327 18.36 -18.83 -33.81
C ALA A 327 17.77 -18.38 -35.17
N LEU A 328 16.45 -18.08 -35.24
CA LEU A 328 15.80 -17.71 -36.50
C LEU A 328 15.74 -16.19 -36.75
N SER A 329 15.86 -15.36 -35.71
CA SER A 329 15.94 -13.89 -35.87
C SER A 329 17.31 -13.41 -36.37
N THR A 330 18.38 -14.17 -36.12
CA THR A 330 19.74 -13.83 -36.57
C THR A 330 20.01 -14.24 -38.04
N MET A 331 19.21 -15.16 -38.61
CA MET A 331 19.35 -15.57 -40.02
C MET A 331 18.54 -14.70 -41.00
N ILE A 332 17.59 -13.88 -40.54
CA ILE A 332 16.81 -12.97 -41.42
C ILE A 332 17.54 -11.63 -41.63
N GLN A 333 18.45 -11.23 -40.74
CA GLN A 333 19.29 -10.03 -40.89
C GLN A 333 20.49 -10.21 -41.84
N LEU A 334 20.87 -11.45 -42.19
CA LEU A 334 22.01 -11.73 -43.09
C LEU A 334 21.61 -12.03 -44.55
N ARG A 335 20.32 -11.95 -44.90
CA ARG A 335 19.83 -12.17 -46.28
C ARG A 335 19.46 -10.90 -47.06
N ASN A 336 19.62 -9.71 -46.45
CA ASN A 336 19.39 -8.41 -47.09
C ASN A 336 20.67 -7.56 -47.27
N LYS A 337 21.85 -8.17 -47.15
CA LYS A 337 23.12 -7.59 -47.58
C LYS A 337 23.92 -8.64 -48.34
N ASN A 338 23.48 -8.90 -49.58
CA ASN A 338 24.26 -9.32 -50.75
C ASN A 338 23.31 -9.40 -51.94
#